data_AF-A0A2M8JG13-F1
#
_entry.id   AF-A0A2M8JG13-F1
#
_cell.length_a   1.000
_cell.length_b   1.000
_cell.length_c   1.000
_cell.angle_alpha   90.00
_cell.angle_beta   90.00
_cell.angle_gamma   90.00
#
_symmetry.space_group_name_H-M   'P 1'
#
loop_
_entity.id
_entity.type
_entity.pdbx_description
1 polymer ?
#
loop_
_entity_poly.entity_id
_entity_poly.type
_entity_poly.pdbx_seq_one_letter_code
_entity_poly.pdbx_strand_id
1 'polypeptide(L)'
;MVSLKQSMGKVTLIDFWASWCMPCRKENPKVVALYNEFHSKGFNIISVSLDSDAGDWKEAIAKDGLTWTQVSNLKEMDDPIVKRYGVTLIPTTFLLDATGKVVGIDLPQSEMKRKIQELLQK
;
A
#
# COMPACT_ATOMS: atom_id res chain seq x y z
N MET A 1 3.18 -6.16 17.40
CA MET A 1 3.65 -4.90 16.78
C MET A 1 4.27 -5.28 15.44
N VAL A 2 3.78 -4.71 14.33
CA VAL A 2 4.30 -4.99 12.98
C VAL A 2 5.38 -3.95 12.66
N SER A 3 6.52 -4.37 12.12
CA SER A 3 7.57 -3.46 11.67
C SER A 3 7.75 -3.53 10.16
N LEU A 4 8.00 -2.38 9.52
CA LEU A 4 8.17 -2.30 8.06
C LEU A 4 9.20 -3.32 7.55
N LYS A 5 10.37 -3.38 8.20
CA LYS A 5 11.47 -4.26 7.81
C LYS A 5 11.09 -5.74 7.82
N GLN A 6 10.21 -6.17 8.72
CA GLN A 6 9.74 -7.56 8.80
C GLN A 6 8.65 -7.87 7.77
N SER A 7 7.92 -6.86 7.32
CA SER A 7 6.83 -6.98 6.37
C SER A 7 7.24 -6.68 4.93
N MET A 8 8.49 -6.33 4.67
CA MET A 8 8.96 -6.02 3.32
C MET A 8 9.26 -7.29 2.49
N GLY A 9 8.93 -7.22 1.20
CA GLY A 9 9.41 -8.16 0.18
C GLY A 9 10.67 -7.64 -0.53
N LYS A 10 11.06 -8.31 -1.63
CA LYS A 10 12.10 -7.81 -2.55
C LYS A 10 11.69 -6.48 -3.19
N VAL A 11 10.39 -6.29 -3.38
CA VAL A 11 9.77 -5.03 -3.80
C VAL A 11 8.55 -4.84 -2.91
N THR A 12 8.38 -3.65 -2.35
CA THR A 12 7.25 -3.36 -1.46
C THR A 12 6.52 -2.11 -1.91
N LEU A 13 5.21 -2.20 -2.07
CA LEU A 13 4.34 -1.03 -2.24
C LEU A 13 3.80 -0.62 -0.87
N ILE A 14 4.00 0.63 -0.48
CA ILE A 14 3.27 1.24 0.63
C ILE A 14 2.11 2.03 0.05
N ASP A 15 0.90 1.74 0.52
CA ASP A 15 -0.34 2.30 -0.02
C ASP A 15 -1.12 3.03 1.09
N PHE A 16 -1.26 4.34 0.95
CA PHE A 16 -2.01 5.19 1.88
C PHE A 16 -3.43 5.38 1.35
N TRP A 17 -4.41 4.93 2.13
CA TRP A 17 -5.81 4.88 1.72
C TRP A 17 -6.77 5.09 2.89
N ALA A 18 -8.07 5.09 2.63
CA ALA A 18 -9.11 5.05 3.66
C ALA A 18 -10.41 4.45 3.11
N SER A 19 -11.27 3.92 3.98
CA SER A 19 -12.55 3.32 3.58
C SER A 19 -13.47 4.31 2.86
N TRP A 20 -13.43 5.59 3.27
CA TRP A 20 -14.21 6.72 2.73
C TRP A 20 -13.59 7.35 1.48
N CYS A 21 -12.36 6.97 1.11
CA CYS A 21 -11.68 7.48 -0.07
C CYS A 21 -12.16 6.76 -1.34
N MET A 22 -13.21 7.28 -1.98
CA MET A 22 -13.77 6.70 -3.21
C MET A 22 -12.74 6.44 -4.33
N PRO A 23 -11.76 7.33 -4.63
CA PRO A 23 -10.72 7.03 -5.60
C PRO A 23 -9.84 5.84 -5.18
N CYS A 24 -9.49 5.72 -3.91
CA CYS A 24 -8.73 4.59 -3.38
C CYS A 24 -9.47 3.27 -3.62
N ARG A 25 -10.77 3.22 -3.28
CA ARG A 25 -11.64 2.05 -3.48
C ARG A 25 -11.72 1.63 -4.96
N LYS A 26 -11.67 2.59 -5.89
CA LYS A 26 -11.66 2.32 -7.34
C LYS A 26 -10.34 1.73 -7.84
N GLU A 27 -9.22 2.05 -7.20
CA GLU A 27 -7.91 1.51 -7.55
C GLU A 27 -7.64 0.14 -6.92
N ASN A 28 -8.26 -0.18 -5.77
CA ASN A 28 -8.07 -1.43 -5.05
C ASN A 28 -8.15 -2.71 -5.91
N PRO A 29 -9.11 -2.89 -6.84
CA PRO A 29 -9.12 -4.07 -7.73
C PRO A 29 -7.84 -4.23 -8.57
N LYS A 30 -7.25 -3.13 -9.00
CA LYS A 30 -5.98 -3.14 -9.76
C LYS A 30 -4.80 -3.50 -8.86
N VAL A 31 -4.80 -2.99 -7.63
CA VAL A 31 -3.78 -3.29 -6.61
C VAL A 31 -3.83 -4.77 -6.23
N VAL A 32 -5.04 -5.33 -6.03
CA VAL A 32 -5.27 -6.77 -5.82
C VAL A 32 -4.73 -7.60 -6.99
N ALA A 33 -4.98 -7.18 -8.23
CA ALA A 33 -4.44 -7.88 -9.40
C ALA A 33 -2.91 -7.87 -9.42
N LEU A 34 -2.26 -6.74 -9.10
CA LEU A 34 -0.80 -6.65 -8.99
C LEU A 34 -0.25 -7.55 -7.89
N TYR A 35 -0.92 -7.58 -6.73
CA TYR A 35 -0.54 -8.45 -5.63
C TYR A 35 -0.57 -9.92 -6.06
N ASN A 36 -1.69 -10.38 -6.62
CA ASN A 36 -1.84 -11.76 -7.06
C ASN A 36 -0.83 -12.15 -8.15
N GLU A 37 -0.47 -11.23 -9.05
CA GLU A 37 0.48 -11.49 -10.14
C GLU A 37 1.95 -11.61 -9.68
N PHE A 38 2.33 -10.85 -8.66
CA PHE A 38 3.73 -10.68 -8.27
C PHE A 38 4.08 -11.14 -6.84
N HIS A 39 3.10 -11.42 -5.98
CA HIS A 39 3.35 -11.70 -4.57
C HIS A 39 4.30 -12.90 -4.37
N SER A 40 4.02 -14.01 -5.04
CA SER A 40 4.86 -15.21 -5.00
C SER A 40 6.27 -15.01 -5.58
N LYS A 41 6.49 -13.92 -6.33
CA LYS A 41 7.79 -13.56 -6.91
C LYS A 41 8.62 -12.65 -6.00
N GLY A 42 8.06 -12.23 -4.87
CA GLY A 42 8.74 -11.37 -3.88
C GLY A 42 8.20 -9.94 -3.82
N PHE A 43 7.09 -9.63 -4.49
CA PHE A 43 6.36 -8.38 -4.27
C PHE A 43 5.53 -8.45 -2.99
N ASN A 44 5.48 -7.37 -2.22
CA ASN A 44 4.55 -7.27 -1.11
C ASN A 44 3.88 -5.89 -1.09
N ILE A 45 2.76 -5.80 -0.38
CA ILE A 45 2.05 -4.56 -0.15
C ILE A 45 1.83 -4.39 1.34
N ILE A 46 2.00 -3.16 1.81
CA ILE A 46 1.64 -2.73 3.16
C ILE A 46 0.76 -1.50 3.00
N SER A 47 -0.50 -1.61 3.40
CA SER A 47 -1.39 -0.44 3.33
C SER A 47 -1.54 0.20 4.71
N VAL A 48 -1.51 1.52 4.72
CA VAL A 48 -1.71 2.38 5.89
C VAL A 48 -3.04 3.09 5.72
N SER A 49 -4.02 2.75 6.57
CA SER A 49 -5.35 3.36 6.53
C SER A 49 -5.42 4.62 7.38
N LEU A 50 -6.01 5.67 6.81
CA LEU A 50 -6.36 6.94 7.42
C LEU A 50 -7.83 6.97 7.89
N ASP A 51 -8.42 5.80 8.17
CA ASP A 51 -9.72 5.74 8.82
C ASP A 51 -9.63 6.26 10.27
N SER A 52 -10.77 6.66 10.83
CA SER A 52 -10.93 6.92 12.27
C SER A 52 -11.82 5.88 12.95
N ASP A 53 -12.54 5.07 12.18
CA ASP A 53 -13.37 3.98 12.65
C ASP A 53 -12.81 2.61 12.21
N ALA A 54 -12.67 1.69 13.17
CA ALA A 54 -12.14 0.36 12.92
C ALA A 54 -13.12 -0.58 12.19
N GLY A 55 -14.43 -0.34 12.35
CA GLY A 55 -15.49 -1.10 11.69
C GLY A 55 -15.47 -0.83 10.19
N ASP A 56 -15.55 0.44 9.81
CA ASP A 56 -15.51 0.89 8.42
C ASP A 56 -14.24 0.42 7.71
N TRP A 57 -13.09 0.55 8.37
CA TRP A 57 -11.81 0.07 7.86
C TRP A 57 -11.81 -1.44 7.57
N LYS A 58 -12.24 -2.26 8.54
CA LYS A 58 -12.26 -3.72 8.40
C LYS A 58 -13.30 -4.19 7.38
N GLU A 59 -14.46 -3.55 7.33
CA GLU A 59 -15.49 -3.84 6.35
C GLU A 59 -14.99 -3.52 4.94
N ALA A 60 -14.30 -2.38 4.76
CA ALA A 60 -13.69 -2.01 3.49
C ALA A 60 -12.62 -3.01 3.04
N ILE A 61 -11.73 -3.43 3.94
CA ILE A 61 -10.73 -4.47 3.66
C ILE A 61 -11.40 -5.75 3.14
N ALA A 62 -12.45 -6.21 3.83
CA ALA A 62 -13.15 -7.44 3.47
C ALA A 62 -13.86 -7.32 2.12
N LYS A 63 -14.56 -6.19 1.88
CA LYS A 63 -15.28 -5.93 0.63
C LYS A 63 -14.36 -5.84 -0.58
N ASP A 64 -13.18 -5.27 -0.40
CA ASP A 64 -12.24 -5.03 -1.50
C ASP A 64 -11.23 -6.17 -1.69
N GLY A 65 -11.24 -7.18 -0.82
CA GLY A 65 -10.33 -8.33 -0.90
C GLY A 65 -8.87 -7.96 -0.66
N LEU A 66 -8.61 -7.02 0.26
CA LEU A 66 -7.24 -6.57 0.58
C LEU A 66 -6.57 -7.57 1.54
N THR A 67 -5.94 -8.60 0.98
CA THR A 67 -5.43 -9.76 1.74
C THR A 67 -4.04 -9.58 2.35
N TRP A 68 -3.34 -8.50 2.00
CA TRP A 68 -2.00 -8.20 2.51
C TRP A 68 -2.05 -7.49 3.87
N THR A 69 -0.88 -7.10 4.38
CA THR A 69 -0.77 -6.43 5.68
C THR A 69 -1.43 -5.06 5.64
N GLN A 70 -2.43 -4.88 6.51
CA GLN A 70 -3.16 -3.63 6.71
C GLN A 70 -2.84 -3.08 8.11
N VAL A 71 -2.48 -1.81 8.20
CA VAL A 71 -2.24 -1.12 9.48
C VAL A 71 -3.00 0.21 9.54
N SER A 72 -3.41 0.61 10.73
CA SER A 72 -3.98 1.93 10.99
C SER A 72 -3.81 2.26 12.48
N ASN A 73 -3.53 3.53 12.80
CA ASN A 73 -3.65 4.03 14.18
C ASN A 73 -5.01 4.68 14.45
N LEU A 74 -5.93 4.67 13.48
CA LEU A 74 -7.25 5.32 13.54
C LEU A 74 -7.19 6.83 13.82
N LYS A 75 -6.20 7.50 13.20
CA LYS A 75 -5.87 8.91 13.47
C LYS A 75 -5.97 9.80 12.24
N GLU A 76 -6.50 9.30 11.13
CA GLU A 76 -6.62 10.08 9.89
C GLU A 76 -5.27 10.73 9.51
N MET A 77 -5.27 12.04 9.22
CA MET A 77 -4.06 12.81 8.88
C MET A 77 -3.11 13.00 10.07
N ASP A 78 -3.56 12.76 11.31
CA ASP A 78 -2.73 12.85 12.52
C ASP A 78 -1.90 11.60 12.79
N ASP A 79 -2.04 10.56 11.96
CA ASP A 79 -1.25 9.34 12.05
C ASP A 79 0.26 9.64 11.92
N PRO A 80 1.10 9.15 12.85
CA PRO A 80 2.54 9.41 12.83
C PRO A 80 3.25 8.83 11.59
N ILE A 81 2.72 7.77 10.98
CA ILE A 81 3.23 7.18 9.74
C ILE A 81 2.92 8.10 8.57
N VAL A 82 1.68 8.60 8.47
CA VAL A 82 1.24 9.56 7.43
C VAL A 82 2.12 10.81 7.46
N LYS A 83 2.32 11.40 8.64
CA LYS A 83 3.20 12.56 8.83
C LYS A 83 4.65 12.27 8.46
N ARG A 84 5.17 11.09 8.83
CA ARG A 84 6.55 10.70 8.53
C ARG A 84 6.81 10.52 7.03
N TYR A 85 5.83 10.02 6.29
CA TYR A 85 5.89 9.88 4.83
C TYR A 85 5.53 11.18 4.10
N GLY A 86 5.11 12.23 4.81
CA GLY A 86 4.72 13.52 4.22
C GLY A 86 3.45 13.44 3.37
N VAL A 87 2.56 12.48 3.66
CA VAL A 87 1.32 12.27 2.92
C VAL A 87 0.31 13.35 3.31
N THR A 88 -0.18 14.10 2.32
CA THR A 88 -1.15 15.20 2.51
C THR A 88 -2.49 14.95 1.81
N LEU A 89 -2.56 13.94 0.94
CA LEU A 89 -3.76 13.52 0.23
C LEU A 89 -3.73 12.00 0.03
N ILE A 90 -4.88 11.41 -0.24
CA ILE A 90 -4.99 9.98 -0.61
C ILE A 90 -5.84 9.83 -1.88
N PRO A 91 -5.59 8.81 -2.72
CA PRO A 91 -4.56 7.78 -2.57
C PRO A 91 -3.14 8.32 -2.76
N THR A 92 -2.19 7.78 -2.02
CA THR A 92 -0.75 7.98 -2.27
C THR A 92 -0.01 6.66 -2.12
N THR A 93 0.87 6.36 -3.05
CA THR A 93 1.65 5.11 -3.07
C THR A 93 3.14 5.38 -3.15
N PHE A 94 3.92 4.55 -2.46
CA PHE A 94 5.38 4.55 -2.52
C PHE A 94 5.86 3.17 -2.91
N LEU A 95 6.67 3.05 -3.95
CA LEU A 95 7.31 1.80 -4.33
C LEU A 95 8.73 1.78 -3.73
N LEU A 96 9.05 0.71 -3.02
CA LEU A 96 10.33 0.49 -2.35
C LEU A 96 11.04 -0.70 -2.98
N ASP A 97 12.36 -0.59 -3.12
CA ASP A 97 13.22 -1.74 -3.41
C ASP A 97 13.52 -2.57 -2.15
N ALA A 98 14.29 -3.65 -2.32
CA ALA A 98 14.64 -4.58 -1.24
C ALA A 98 15.42 -3.91 -0.09
N THR A 99 16.04 -2.76 -0.31
CA THR A 99 16.78 -2.00 0.72
C THR A 99 15.90 -1.03 1.49
N GLY A 100 14.66 -0.82 1.03
CA GLY A 100 13.73 0.16 1.59
C GLY A 100 13.88 1.55 1.00
N LYS A 101 14.61 1.70 -0.11
CA LYS A 101 14.71 2.97 -0.82
C LYS A 101 13.46 3.18 -1.67
N VAL A 102 12.89 4.38 -1.60
CA VAL A 102 11.80 4.80 -2.49
C VAL A 102 12.33 4.91 -3.93
N VAL A 103 11.74 4.16 -4.84
CA VAL A 103 12.07 4.11 -6.27
C VAL A 103 10.94 4.59 -7.18
N GLY A 104 9.81 4.99 -6.59
CA GLY A 104 8.66 5.55 -7.28
C GLY A 104 7.60 6.04 -6.29
N ILE A 105 6.86 7.07 -6.69
CA ILE A 105 5.74 7.64 -5.94
C ILE A 105 4.61 7.87 -6.94
N ASP A 106 3.39 7.48 -6.58
CA ASP A 106 2.17 7.68 -7.39
C ASP A 106 2.33 7.28 -8.86
N LEU A 107 3.00 6.14 -9.07
CA LEU A 107 3.28 5.65 -10.41
C LEU A 107 1.97 5.25 -11.11
N PRO A 108 1.76 5.64 -12.38
CA PRO A 108 0.70 5.09 -13.20
C PRO A 108 0.81 3.55 -13.24
N GLN A 109 -0.33 2.85 -13.34
CA GLN A 109 -0.37 1.39 -13.25
C GLN A 109 0.59 0.66 -14.20
N SER A 110 0.72 1.14 -15.44
CA SER A 110 1.65 0.56 -16.43
C SER A 110 3.11 0.70 -16.01
N GLU A 111 3.48 1.86 -15.46
CA GLU A 111 4.82 2.13 -14.96
C GLU A 111 5.11 1.38 -13.65
N MET A 112 4.14 1.34 -12.73
CA MET A 112 4.20 0.54 -11.51
C MET A 112 4.51 -0.93 -11.83
N LYS A 113 3.72 -1.52 -12.74
CA LYS A 113 3.91 -2.91 -13.17
C LYS A 113 5.30 -3.13 -13.78
N ARG A 114 5.73 -2.25 -14.69
CA ARG A 114 7.07 -2.31 -15.29
C ARG A 114 8.17 -2.26 -14.22
N LYS A 115 8.06 -1.33 -13.26
CA LYS A 115 9.06 -1.16 -12.21
C LYS A 115 9.15 -2.35 -11.27
N ILE A 116 8.00 -2.93 -10.90
CA ILE A 116 7.94 -4.18 -10.12
C ILE A 116 8.67 -5.30 -10.87
N GLN A 117 8.38 -5.49 -12.16
CA GLN A 117 9.05 -6.52 -12.97
C GLN A 117 10.56 -6.32 -13.06
N GLU A 118 11.02 -5.09 -13.31
CA GLU A 118 12.44 -4.75 -13.37
C GLU A 118 13.18 -5.07 -12.06
N LEU A 119 12.56 -4.74 -10.92
CA LEU A 119 13.17 -4.93 -9.61
C LEU A 119 13.15 -6.38 -9.14
N LEU A 120 12.17 -7.18 -9.56
CA LEU A 120 12.10 -8.60 -9.21
C LEU A 120 13.05 -9.49 -10.03
N GLN A 121 13.56 -8.98 -11.16
CA GLN A 121 14.54 -9.69 -12.00
C GLN A 121 16.00 -9.49 -11.54
N LYS A 122 16.24 -8.59 -10.59
CA LYS A 122 17.55 -8.36 -9.98
C LYS A 122 17.78 -9.29 -8.79
#